data_AF-S0GNC8-F1
#
_entry.id   AF-S0GNC8-F1
#
_cell.length_a   1.000
_cell.length_b   1.000
_cell.length_c   1.000
_cell.angle_alpha   90.00
_cell.angle_beta   90.00
_cell.angle_gamma   90.00
#
_symmetry.space_group_name_H-M   'P 1'
#
loop_
_entity.id
_entity.type
_entity.pdbx_description
1 polymer ?
#
loop_
_entity_poly.entity_id
_entity_poly.type
_entity_poly.pdbx_seq_one_letter_code
_entity_poly.pdbx_strand_id
1 'polypeptide(L)'
;MKKQKSIKSKRFNYLKSICLSGCLLCIAAEATANLTENYSAQVYLTVKMNNKTVRDVFSYIEKNSEFIFIYQGTKIDLDRKVSIDLNDQPVQTILHEIFAGTNDTYSIKGRQIIVKKSQTKENAEVLSTNQQKKTVTGLLTDSDGNPVIGATVTIKGTTHGVTTDMDGKYILNDVNEGDVIEFRYIGTQ
;
A
#
# COMPACT_ATOMS: atom_id res chain seq x y z
N MET A 1 28.68 50.00 65.43
CA MET A 1 29.12 49.26 64.23
C MET A 1 28.75 47.79 64.43
N LYS A 2 27.73 47.28 63.71
CA LYS A 2 27.10 45.97 64.00
C LYS A 2 27.81 44.80 63.31
N LYS A 3 27.79 43.69 64.05
CA LYS A 3 28.56 42.44 63.95
C LYS A 3 28.20 41.55 62.75
N GLN A 4 29.20 40.76 62.41
CA GLN A 4 29.22 39.62 61.48
C GLN A 4 28.34 38.43 61.93
N LYS A 5 27.95 37.63 60.93
CA LYS A 5 27.60 36.19 60.93
C LYS A 5 26.19 35.76 61.37
N SER A 6 25.39 35.38 60.37
CA SER A 6 24.54 34.19 60.42
C SER A 6 24.76 33.37 59.15
N ILE A 7 25.70 32.44 59.26
CA ILE A 7 26.01 31.39 58.29
C ILE A 7 25.07 30.22 58.63
N LYS A 8 23.80 30.22 58.19
CA LYS A 8 22.92 29.04 58.45
C LYS A 8 21.67 28.86 57.58
N SER A 9 21.47 29.58 56.48
CA SER A 9 20.30 29.35 55.60
C SER A 9 20.61 28.78 54.22
N LYS A 10 21.87 28.82 53.77
CA LYS A 10 22.18 28.38 52.39
C LYS A 10 22.27 26.87 52.21
N ARG A 11 22.57 26.08 53.25
CA ARG A 11 22.70 24.61 53.15
C ARG A 11 21.38 23.86 52.94
N PHE A 12 20.22 24.51 53.10
CA PHE A 12 18.92 23.85 52.98
C PHE A 12 18.31 23.90 51.56
N ASN A 13 18.79 24.80 50.70
CA ASN A 13 18.28 24.94 49.34
C ASN A 13 19.07 24.13 48.29
N TYR A 14 20.27 23.65 48.63
CA TYR A 14 21.06 22.80 47.73
C TYR A 14 20.61 21.34 47.73
N LEU A 15 19.85 20.90 48.74
CA LEU A 15 19.33 19.53 48.81
C LEU A 15 18.06 19.33 47.97
N LYS A 16 17.30 20.39 47.68
CA LYS A 16 16.15 20.35 46.75
C LYS A 16 16.55 20.58 45.28
N SER A 17 17.76 21.07 45.02
CA SER A 17 18.26 21.33 43.68
C SER A 17 18.94 20.12 43.01
N ILE A 18 19.25 19.06 43.77
CA ILE A 18 19.91 17.84 43.26
C ILE A 18 18.91 16.85 42.64
N CYS A 19 17.61 16.96 42.96
CA CYS A 19 16.57 16.14 42.31
C CYS A 19 16.02 16.73 41.01
N LEU A 20 16.19 18.04 40.76
CA LEU A 20 15.80 18.65 39.48
C LEU A 20 16.89 18.56 38.39
N SER A 21 18.13 18.24 38.78
CA SER A 21 19.25 18.01 37.85
C SER A 21 19.34 16.56 37.38
N GLY A 22 18.60 15.63 38.01
CA GLY A 22 18.55 14.21 37.66
C GLY A 22 17.49 13.84 36.62
N CYS A 23 16.61 14.77 36.24
CA CYS A 23 15.57 14.55 35.21
C CYS A 23 15.96 15.08 33.82
N LEU A 24 17.17 15.64 33.63
CA LEU A 24 17.62 16.18 32.34
C LEU A 24 18.60 15.27 31.57
N LEU A 25 18.89 14.07 32.08
CA LEU A 25 19.89 13.16 31.50
C LEU A 25 19.36 11.76 31.15
N CYS A 26 18.04 11.54 31.20
CA CYS A 26 17.40 10.29 30.76
C CYS A 26 16.52 10.45 29.50
N ILE A 27 16.70 11.50 28.70
CA ILE A 27 15.98 11.66 27.40
C ILE A 27 16.93 11.48 26.20
N ALA A 28 18.23 11.28 26.42
CA ALA A 28 19.18 11.04 25.33
C ALA A 28 19.64 9.58 25.33
N ALA A 29 18.89 8.70 24.66
CA ALA A 29 19.41 7.60 23.83
C ALA A 29 18.34 6.54 23.52
N GLU A 30 17.22 6.94 22.92
CA GLU A 30 16.48 6.03 22.03
C GLU A 30 16.19 6.75 20.72
N ALA A 31 17.27 7.10 20.00
CA ALA A 31 17.21 7.14 18.56
C ALA A 31 17.58 5.74 18.06
N THR A 32 16.76 4.73 18.38
CA THR A 32 16.72 3.57 17.51
C THR A 32 16.18 4.09 16.19
N ALA A 33 17.08 4.15 15.21
CA ALA A 33 16.74 4.40 13.83
C ALA A 33 15.73 3.32 13.42
N ASN A 34 14.44 3.63 13.58
CA ASN A 34 13.43 3.03 12.76
C ASN A 34 13.73 3.54 11.34
N LEU A 35 14.65 2.85 10.66
CA LEU A 35 14.66 2.78 9.20
C LEU A 35 13.38 2.06 8.80
N THR A 36 12.25 2.72 9.03
CA THR A 36 11.07 2.52 8.20
C THR A 36 11.50 3.16 6.90
N GLU A 37 12.26 2.41 6.10
CA GLU A 37 12.62 2.83 4.75
C GLU A 37 11.30 2.93 4.00
N ASN A 38 10.73 4.13 4.01
CA ASN A 38 9.73 4.54 3.04
C ASN A 38 10.44 4.58 1.68
N TYR A 39 10.80 3.41 1.14
CA TYR A 39 11.11 3.22 -0.26
C TYR A 39 9.80 3.31 -1.05
N SER A 40 9.18 4.50 -0.98
CA SER A 40 8.16 4.96 -1.93
C SER A 40 8.79 5.83 -3.01
N ALA A 41 10.14 5.92 -3.05
CA ALA A 41 10.87 6.46 -4.18
C ALA A 41 10.59 5.58 -5.40
N GLN A 42 9.85 6.13 -6.35
CA GLN A 42 9.62 5.49 -7.64
C GLN A 42 10.96 5.47 -8.38
N VAL A 43 11.52 4.27 -8.61
CA VAL A 43 12.75 4.11 -9.40
C VAL A 43 12.37 4.19 -10.87
N TYR A 44 12.98 5.12 -11.60
CA TYR A 44 12.78 5.30 -13.02
C TYR A 44 13.88 4.58 -13.80
N LEU A 45 13.51 3.85 -14.85
CA LEU A 45 14.43 3.13 -15.72
C LEU A 45 14.05 3.33 -17.19
N THR A 46 15.06 3.31 -18.05
CA THR A 46 14.89 3.23 -19.50
C THR A 46 15.19 1.81 -19.94
N VAL A 47 14.17 1.10 -20.44
CA VAL A 47 14.30 -0.29 -20.88
C VAL A 47 13.99 -0.39 -22.36
N LYS A 48 15.01 -0.74 -23.15
CA LYS A 48 14.91 -0.95 -24.59
C LYS A 48 15.35 -2.36 -24.93
N MET A 49 14.38 -3.27 -25.06
CA MET A 49 14.62 -4.68 -25.30
C MET A 49 13.63 -5.21 -26.30
N ASN A 50 14.13 -5.90 -27.33
CA ASN A 50 13.30 -6.53 -28.36
C ASN A 50 13.54 -8.04 -28.34
N ASN A 51 12.45 -8.82 -28.29
CA ASN A 51 12.47 -10.28 -28.31
C ASN A 51 13.39 -10.89 -27.23
N LYS A 52 13.37 -10.30 -26.03
CA LYS A 52 14.13 -10.76 -24.86
C LYS A 52 13.22 -11.54 -23.93
N THR A 53 13.82 -12.39 -23.10
CA THR A 53 13.02 -13.16 -22.12
C THR A 53 12.60 -12.26 -20.97
N VAL A 54 11.50 -12.60 -20.30
CA VAL A 54 11.09 -11.94 -19.04
C VAL A 54 12.24 -11.97 -18.03
N ARG A 55 12.99 -13.08 -17.97
CA ARG A 55 14.20 -13.20 -17.14
C ARG A 55 15.22 -12.11 -17.43
N ASP A 56 15.50 -11.84 -18.71
CA ASP A 56 16.48 -10.81 -19.10
C ASP A 56 16.05 -9.43 -18.61
N VAL A 57 14.75 -9.13 -18.65
CA VAL A 57 14.21 -7.86 -18.18
C VAL A 57 14.30 -7.76 -16.66
N PHE A 58 13.95 -8.82 -15.93
CA PHE A 58 14.10 -8.84 -14.47
C PHE A 58 15.55 -8.66 -14.05
N SER A 59 16.48 -9.38 -14.68
CA SER A 59 17.91 -9.21 -14.43
C SER A 59 18.41 -7.80 -14.75
N TYR A 60 17.85 -7.14 -15.77
CA TYR A 60 18.16 -5.75 -16.04
C TYR A 60 17.68 -4.82 -14.92
N ILE A 61 16.45 -5.02 -14.42
CA ILE A 61 15.91 -4.24 -13.30
C ILE A 61 16.77 -4.46 -12.06
N GLU A 62 17.12 -5.71 -11.71
CA GLU A 62 17.99 -6.01 -10.56
C GLU A 62 19.39 -5.40 -10.69
N LYS A 63 19.94 -5.31 -11.91
CA LYS A 63 21.27 -4.75 -12.15
C LYS A 63 21.30 -3.22 -12.09
N ASN A 64 20.22 -2.56 -12.48
CA ASN A 64 20.14 -1.10 -12.60
C ASN A 64 19.31 -0.45 -11.48
N SER A 65 18.88 -1.25 -10.49
CA SER A 65 18.16 -0.77 -9.32
C SER A 65 18.57 -1.57 -8.08
N GLU A 66 17.99 -1.25 -6.94
CA GLU A 66 18.21 -2.01 -5.70
C GLU A 66 17.16 -3.13 -5.49
N PHE A 67 16.28 -3.35 -6.48
CA PHE A 67 15.24 -4.36 -6.38
C PHE A 67 15.80 -5.79 -6.53
N ILE A 68 15.16 -6.73 -5.84
CA ILE A 68 15.36 -8.16 -5.99
C ILE A 68 14.03 -8.86 -6.28
N PHE A 69 14.02 -9.81 -7.22
CA PHE A 69 12.81 -10.57 -7.55
C PHE A 69 12.69 -11.83 -6.69
N ILE A 70 11.52 -12.03 -6.10
CA ILE A 70 11.16 -13.22 -5.33
C ILE A 70 9.96 -13.85 -6.00
N TYR A 71 10.04 -15.15 -6.29
CA TYR A 71 8.97 -15.90 -6.95
C TYR A 71 8.21 -16.74 -5.93
N GLN A 72 6.89 -16.58 -5.86
CA GLN A 72 6.02 -17.36 -4.99
C GLN A 72 5.05 -18.23 -5.80
N GLY A 73 5.10 -19.54 -5.59
CA GLY A 73 4.28 -20.54 -6.28
C GLY A 73 5.04 -21.33 -7.33
N THR A 74 4.35 -22.26 -8.00
CA THR A 74 4.96 -23.10 -9.05
C THR A 74 4.62 -22.57 -10.44
N LYS A 75 5.66 -22.44 -11.29
CA LYS A 75 5.61 -22.09 -12.73
C LYS A 75 5.30 -20.62 -13.10
N ILE A 76 6.19 -19.69 -12.73
CA ILE A 76 6.30 -18.40 -13.43
C ILE A 76 7.02 -18.65 -14.77
N ASP A 77 6.43 -18.18 -15.88
CA ASP A 77 7.05 -18.30 -17.20
C ASP A 77 8.06 -17.16 -17.42
N LEU A 78 9.32 -17.45 -17.09
CA LEU A 78 10.43 -16.52 -17.24
C LEU A 78 11.06 -16.56 -18.65
N ASP A 79 10.70 -17.57 -19.46
CA ASP A 79 11.27 -17.80 -20.78
C ASP A 79 10.45 -17.13 -21.90
N ARG A 80 9.21 -16.74 -21.59
CA ARG A 80 8.36 -15.92 -22.47
C ARG A 80 9.12 -14.73 -23.03
N LYS A 81 8.93 -14.49 -24.33
CA LYS A 81 9.51 -13.36 -25.06
C LYS A 81 8.66 -12.12 -24.92
N VAL A 82 9.31 -10.99 -24.65
CA VAL A 82 8.72 -9.67 -24.55
C VAL A 82 9.56 -8.66 -25.34
N SER A 83 8.87 -7.65 -25.88
CA SER A 83 9.48 -6.50 -26.52
C SER A 83 8.95 -5.24 -25.86
N ILE A 84 9.83 -4.49 -25.23
CA ILE A 84 9.51 -3.27 -24.48
C ILE A 84 10.47 -2.15 -24.91
N ASP A 85 9.92 -0.98 -25.18
CA ASP A 85 10.65 0.26 -25.42
C ASP A 85 10.03 1.35 -24.56
N LEU A 86 10.54 1.46 -23.34
CA LEU A 86 10.07 2.38 -22.32
C LEU A 86 11.22 3.30 -21.94
N ASN A 87 10.98 4.61 -22.05
CA ASN A 87 11.96 5.63 -21.69
C ASN A 87 11.53 6.30 -20.38
N ASP A 88 12.45 6.30 -19.41
CA ASP A 88 12.30 6.97 -18.12
C ASP A 88 10.94 6.67 -17.45
N GLN A 89 10.65 5.39 -17.27
CA GLN A 89 9.40 4.92 -16.69
C GLN A 89 9.63 4.32 -15.30
N PRO A 90 8.65 4.47 -14.37
CA PRO A 90 8.76 3.82 -13.08
C PRO A 90 8.72 2.30 -13.24
N VAL A 91 9.44 1.58 -12.38
CA VAL A 91 9.50 0.10 -12.39
C VAL A 91 8.10 -0.54 -12.41
N GLN A 92 7.11 0.07 -11.74
CA GLN A 92 5.72 -0.37 -11.74
C GLN A 92 5.11 -0.42 -13.14
N THR A 93 5.35 0.60 -13.97
CA THR A 93 4.87 0.65 -15.36
C THR A 93 5.55 -0.43 -16.20
N ILE A 94 6.87 -0.61 -16.02
CA ILE A 94 7.62 -1.65 -16.71
C ILE A 94 7.08 -3.05 -16.35
N LEU A 95 6.82 -3.32 -15.07
CA LEU A 95 6.24 -4.58 -14.61
C LEU A 95 4.81 -4.77 -15.12
N HIS A 96 4.01 -3.71 -15.17
CA HIS A 96 2.66 -3.76 -15.73
C HIS A 96 2.67 -4.19 -17.20
N GLU A 97 3.52 -3.58 -18.02
CA GLU A 97 3.69 -3.95 -19.44
C GLU A 97 4.19 -5.39 -19.61
N ILE A 98 5.13 -5.83 -18.77
CA ILE A 98 5.63 -7.21 -18.83
C ILE A 98 4.50 -8.19 -18.49
N PHE A 99 3.73 -7.95 -17.43
CA PHE A 99 2.66 -8.86 -17.00
C PHE A 99 1.33 -8.65 -17.73
N ALA A 100 1.24 -7.69 -18.65
CA ALA A 100 0.08 -7.51 -19.51
C ALA A 100 -0.20 -8.81 -20.29
N GLY A 101 -1.47 -9.21 -20.29
CA GLY A 101 -1.92 -10.45 -20.94
C GLY A 101 -1.51 -11.74 -20.22
N THR A 102 -0.91 -11.68 -19.02
CA THR A 102 -0.61 -12.87 -18.22
C THR A 102 -1.40 -12.91 -16.92
N ASN A 103 -1.54 -14.11 -16.35
CA ASN A 103 -2.12 -14.31 -15.02
C ASN A 103 -1.08 -14.09 -13.90
N ASP A 104 0.00 -13.34 -14.15
CA ASP A 104 1.01 -13.05 -13.14
C ASP A 104 0.72 -11.71 -12.47
N THR A 105 0.90 -11.65 -11.15
CA THR A 105 0.81 -10.41 -10.37
C THR A 105 2.14 -10.16 -9.67
N TYR A 106 2.35 -8.91 -9.27
CA TYR A 106 3.47 -8.54 -8.42
C TYR A 106 3.04 -7.73 -7.20
N SER A 107 3.88 -7.72 -6.18
CA SER A 107 3.78 -6.79 -5.06
C SER A 107 5.18 -6.30 -4.67
N ILE A 108 5.32 -5.00 -4.43
CA ILE A 108 6.59 -4.40 -4.03
C ILE A 108 6.58 -4.18 -2.51
N LYS A 109 7.58 -4.72 -1.82
CA LYS A 109 7.78 -4.57 -0.38
C LYS A 109 9.22 -4.13 -0.12
N GLY A 110 9.42 -2.82 0.08
CA GLY A 110 10.76 -2.23 0.14
C GLY A 110 11.53 -2.54 -1.14
N ARG A 111 12.65 -3.25 -1.03
CA ARG A 111 13.49 -3.67 -2.17
C ARG A 111 13.06 -5.00 -2.81
N GLN A 112 12.02 -5.65 -2.32
CA GLN A 112 11.58 -6.96 -2.83
C GLN A 112 10.40 -6.81 -3.79
N ILE A 113 10.54 -7.33 -5.01
CA ILE A 113 9.44 -7.50 -5.96
C ILE A 113 9.01 -8.96 -5.90
N ILE A 114 7.86 -9.22 -5.29
CA ILE A 114 7.30 -10.56 -5.14
C ILE A 114 6.36 -10.84 -6.29
N VAL A 115 6.70 -11.80 -7.15
CA VAL A 115 5.93 -12.24 -8.32
C VAL A 115 5.18 -13.53 -7.99
N LYS A 116 3.89 -13.59 -8.30
CA LYS A 116 3.02 -14.75 -8.04
C LYS A 116 1.99 -14.92 -9.16
N LYS A 117 1.49 -16.15 -9.35
CA LYS A 117 0.31 -16.37 -10.20
C LYS A 117 -0.94 -15.84 -9.50
N SER A 118 -1.72 -15.02 -10.19
CA SER A 118 -3.07 -14.64 -9.82
C SER A 118 -4.00 -15.84 -9.94
N GLN A 119 -4.81 -16.08 -8.92
CA GLN A 119 -5.92 -17.02 -9.01
C GLN A 119 -7.18 -16.32 -9.53
N THR A 120 -7.11 -15.74 -10.73
CA THR A 120 -8.29 -15.12 -11.35
C THR A 120 -8.34 -15.49 -12.83
N LYS A 121 -9.52 -15.97 -13.23
CA LYS A 121 -9.85 -16.60 -14.52
C LYS A 121 -9.63 -15.66 -15.71
N GLU A 122 -9.20 -16.25 -16.82
CA GLU A 122 -9.20 -15.69 -18.17
C GLU A 122 -10.47 -14.88 -18.48
N ASN A 123 -10.30 -13.59 -18.81
CA ASN A 123 -10.74 -13.06 -20.10
C ASN A 123 -10.21 -11.63 -20.33
N ALA A 124 -9.34 -11.53 -21.33
CA ALA A 124 -9.20 -10.51 -22.37
C ALA A 124 -8.82 -9.05 -22.02
N GLU A 125 -7.68 -8.66 -22.60
CA GLU A 125 -7.38 -7.33 -23.17
C GLU A 125 -8.62 -6.79 -23.94
N VAL A 126 -8.99 -5.52 -23.94
CA VAL A 126 -8.26 -4.33 -24.40
C VAL A 126 -8.95 -3.10 -23.81
N LEU A 127 -8.15 -2.09 -23.45
CA LEU A 127 -8.36 -0.64 -23.65
C LEU A 127 -7.91 0.11 -22.40
N SER A 128 -6.67 0.60 -22.46
CA SER A 128 -6.27 1.86 -21.83
C SER A 128 -7.20 2.97 -22.31
N THR A 129 -8.35 3.08 -21.66
CA THR A 129 -8.97 4.38 -21.45
C THR A 129 -8.60 4.74 -20.02
N ASN A 130 -8.19 5.98 -19.77
CA ASN A 130 -8.27 6.56 -18.44
C ASN A 130 -9.75 6.48 -18.01
N GLN A 131 -10.21 5.31 -17.55
CA GLN A 131 -11.50 5.18 -16.91
C GLN A 131 -11.33 5.92 -15.61
N GLN A 132 -11.79 7.18 -15.60
CA GLN A 132 -12.01 7.90 -14.37
C GLN A 132 -12.88 7.02 -13.51
N LYS A 133 -12.24 6.43 -12.51
CA LYS A 133 -12.89 5.65 -11.50
C LYS A 133 -14.04 6.45 -10.92
N LYS A 134 -15.24 5.89 -10.99
CA LYS A 134 -16.46 6.57 -10.57
C LYS A 134 -16.77 6.19 -9.13
N THR A 135 -17.42 7.11 -8.43
CA THR A 135 -18.06 6.82 -7.14
C THR A 135 -19.52 6.53 -7.41
N VAL A 136 -19.99 5.37 -6.98
CA VAL A 136 -21.40 4.96 -7.03
C VAL A 136 -21.97 5.11 -5.63
N THR A 137 -23.01 5.93 -5.50
CA THR A 137 -23.76 6.10 -4.26
C THR A 137 -25.20 5.64 -4.45
N GLY A 138 -25.83 5.20 -3.37
CA GLY A 138 -27.22 4.78 -3.42
C GLY A 138 -27.81 4.51 -2.05
N LEU A 139 -29.10 4.17 -2.08
CA LEU A 139 -29.90 3.76 -0.93
C LEU A 139 -30.41 2.34 -1.19
N LEU A 140 -30.20 1.45 -0.22
CA LEU A 140 -30.69 0.08 -0.27
C LEU A 140 -31.90 -0.08 0.66
N THR A 141 -33.04 -0.48 0.11
CA THR A 141 -34.29 -0.72 0.84
C THR A 141 -34.81 -2.13 0.61
N ASP A 142 -35.62 -2.65 1.55
CA ASP A 142 -36.36 -3.90 1.40
C ASP A 142 -37.65 -3.70 0.57
N SER A 143 -38.48 -4.76 0.46
CA SER A 143 -39.75 -4.72 -0.26
C SER A 143 -40.79 -3.79 0.34
N ASP A 144 -40.67 -3.48 1.63
CA ASP A 144 -41.58 -2.62 2.39
C ASP A 144 -41.09 -1.16 2.41
N GLY A 145 -39.91 -0.90 1.82
CA GLY A 145 -39.28 0.42 1.74
C GLY A 145 -38.41 0.77 2.95
N ASN A 146 -38.17 -0.17 3.88
CA ASN A 146 -37.29 0.08 5.02
C ASN A 146 -35.81 -0.01 4.60
N PRO A 147 -34.93 0.83 5.17
CA PRO A 147 -33.51 0.79 4.87
C PRO A 147 -32.86 -0.52 5.33
N VAL A 148 -32.06 -1.13 4.46
CA VAL A 148 -31.32 -2.35 4.77
C VAL A 148 -29.97 -1.96 5.36
N ILE A 149 -29.85 -2.07 6.68
CA ILE A 149 -28.64 -1.77 7.44
C ILE A 149 -27.70 -2.96 7.41
N GLY A 150 -26.41 -2.74 7.20
CA GLY A 150 -25.40 -3.80 7.33
C GLY A 150 -25.31 -4.74 6.12
N ALA A 151 -25.86 -4.36 4.96
CA ALA A 151 -25.70 -5.11 3.73
C ALA A 151 -24.34 -4.82 3.09
N THR A 152 -23.72 -5.85 2.54
CA THR A 152 -22.46 -5.78 1.80
C THR A 152 -22.74 -5.42 0.35
N VAL A 153 -22.08 -4.37 -0.15
CA VAL A 153 -22.13 -3.89 -1.53
C VAL A 153 -20.73 -4.05 -2.13
N THR A 154 -20.56 -4.96 -3.08
CA THR A 154 -19.24 -5.35 -3.62
C THR A 154 -19.21 -5.32 -5.14
N ILE A 155 -18.05 -5.04 -5.74
CA ILE A 155 -17.85 -5.26 -7.18
C ILE A 155 -17.65 -6.76 -7.42
N LYS A 156 -18.50 -7.36 -8.25
CA LYS A 156 -18.55 -8.80 -8.52
C LYS A 156 -17.19 -9.30 -9.01
N GLY A 157 -16.69 -10.35 -8.37
CA GLY A 157 -15.39 -10.94 -8.69
C GLY A 157 -14.19 -10.25 -8.03
N THR A 158 -14.44 -9.23 -7.20
CA THR A 158 -13.41 -8.56 -6.40
C THR A 158 -13.71 -8.67 -4.91
N THR A 159 -12.74 -8.30 -4.07
CA THR A 159 -12.95 -8.10 -2.62
C THR A 159 -13.25 -6.64 -2.27
N HIS A 160 -13.46 -5.78 -3.27
CA HIS A 160 -13.71 -4.36 -3.08
C HIS A 160 -15.20 -4.14 -2.85
N GLY A 161 -15.53 -3.62 -1.68
CA GLY A 161 -16.91 -3.39 -1.28
C GLY A 161 -17.03 -2.59 0.00
N VAL A 162 -18.25 -2.14 0.27
CA VAL A 162 -18.62 -1.33 1.42
C VAL A 162 -19.86 -1.92 2.08
N THR A 163 -20.15 -1.49 3.29
CA THR A 163 -21.36 -1.88 4.01
C THR A 163 -22.33 -0.71 4.08
N THR A 164 -23.63 -0.97 3.92
CA THR A 164 -24.66 0.05 4.07
C THR A 164 -24.74 0.58 5.50
N ASP A 165 -24.97 1.89 5.64
CA ASP A 165 -25.08 2.56 6.94
C ASP A 165 -26.46 2.37 7.60
N MET A 166 -26.71 3.07 8.71
CA MET A 166 -27.97 3.00 9.47
C MET A 166 -29.18 3.53 8.69
N ASP A 167 -28.95 4.38 7.67
CA ASP A 167 -29.98 4.87 6.77
C ASP A 167 -30.09 4.00 5.51
N GLY A 168 -29.35 2.90 5.40
CA GLY A 168 -29.28 2.04 4.21
C GLY A 168 -28.47 2.63 3.06
N LYS A 169 -27.74 3.73 3.27
CA LYS A 169 -26.94 4.39 2.23
C LYS A 169 -25.59 3.72 2.06
N TYR A 170 -25.05 3.78 0.86
CA TYR A 170 -23.69 3.30 0.56
C TYR A 170 -22.96 4.25 -0.39
N ILE A 171 -21.63 4.23 -0.29
CA ILE A 171 -20.71 4.98 -1.16
C ILE A 171 -19.60 4.01 -1.59
N LEU A 172 -19.67 3.51 -2.81
CA LEU A 172 -18.68 2.61 -3.40
C LEU A 172 -17.78 3.41 -4.35
N ASN A 173 -16.54 3.62 -3.94
CA ASN A 173 -15.53 4.31 -4.75
C ASN A 173 -14.83 3.33 -5.70
N ASP A 174 -14.02 3.86 -6.61
CA ASP A 174 -13.14 3.08 -7.47
C ASP A 174 -13.84 2.12 -8.45
N VAL A 175 -15.06 2.46 -8.89
CA VAL A 175 -15.87 1.63 -9.81
C VAL A 175 -15.55 1.96 -11.26
N ASN A 176 -15.26 0.95 -12.08
CA ASN A 176 -15.04 1.10 -13.50
C ASN A 176 -16.34 0.98 -14.29
N GLU A 177 -16.35 1.51 -15.51
CA GLU A 177 -17.50 1.39 -16.39
C GLU A 177 -17.61 -0.07 -16.91
N GLY A 178 -18.76 -0.70 -16.66
CA GLY A 178 -18.99 -2.12 -16.95
C GLY A 178 -18.88 -3.05 -15.73
N ASP A 179 -18.43 -2.54 -14.58
CA ASP A 179 -18.40 -3.31 -13.33
C ASP A 179 -19.81 -3.68 -12.87
N VAL A 180 -19.99 -4.93 -12.42
CA VAL A 180 -21.25 -5.42 -11.86
C VAL A 180 -21.23 -5.29 -10.35
N ILE A 181 -22.18 -4.55 -9.78
CA ILE A 181 -22.31 -4.39 -8.32
C ILE A 181 -23.22 -5.50 -7.77
N GLU A 182 -22.71 -6.24 -6.79
CA GLU A 182 -23.41 -7.30 -6.09
C GLU A 182 -23.75 -6.86 -4.65
N PHE A 183 -25.01 -7.05 -4.28
CA PHE A 183 -25.52 -6.77 -2.94
C PHE A 183 -25.75 -8.10 -2.21
N ARG A 184 -25.17 -8.24 -1.02
CA ARG A 184 -25.34 -9.39 -0.15
C ARG A 184 -25.78 -8.93 1.23
N TYR A 185 -26.88 -9.48 1.71
CA TYR A 185 -27.34 -9.28 3.07
C TYR A 185 -27.42 -10.63 3.77
N ILE A 186 -26.72 -10.75 4.91
CA ILE A 186 -26.82 -11.94 5.75
C ILE A 186 -27.85 -11.61 6.83
N GLY A 187 -29.12 -11.86 6.53
CA GLY A 187 -30.19 -11.84 7.52
C GLY A 187 -30.37 -13.23 8.13
N THR A 188 -30.52 -13.30 9.45
CA THR A 188 -31.08 -14.48 10.10
C THR A 188 -32.59 -14.43 9.92
N GLN A 189 -33.16 -15.45 9.27
CA GLN A 189 -34.61 -15.69 9.30
C GLN A 189 -35.08 -16.01 10.72
#